data_AF-A0A925H1K5-F1
#
_entry.id   AF-A0A925H1K5-F1
#
_cell.length_a   1.000
_cell.length_b   1.000
_cell.length_c   1.000
_cell.angle_alpha   90.00
_cell.angle_beta   90.00
_cell.angle_gamma   90.00
#
_symmetry.space_group_name_H-M   'P 1'
#
loop_
_entity.id
_entity.type
_entity.pdbx_description
1 polymer ?
#
loop_
_entity_poly.entity_id
_entity_poly.type
_entity_poly.pdbx_seq_one_letter_code
_entity_poly.pdbx_strand_id
1 'polypeptide(L)' 'MRIEGVKLEETDAYARKILEAQAKKWGAPLTNHLALARRPTIFRGARAMWQGLDGSGLIDPRLQALVNRRVAALNGCEF' A
#
# COMPACT_ATOMS: atom_id res chain seq x y z
N MET A 1 10.01 8.16 -8.47
CA MET A 1 8.53 8.31 -8.50
C MET A 1 8.19 9.71 -8.95
N ARG A 2 7.23 9.90 -9.88
CA ARG A 2 6.89 11.23 -10.47
C ARG A 2 6.10 12.13 -9.53
N ILE A 3 5.31 11.54 -8.63
CA ILE A 3 4.47 12.25 -7.67
C ILE A 3 5.20 12.27 -6.34
N GLU A 4 5.33 13.44 -5.72
CA GLU A 4 5.89 13.55 -4.39
C GLU A 4 4.90 13.02 -3.34
N GLY A 5 5.39 12.21 -2.41
CA GLY A 5 4.60 11.66 -1.32
C GLY A 5 4.02 12.75 -0.42
N VAL A 6 2.89 12.47 0.23
CA VAL A 6 2.34 13.36 1.27
C VAL A 6 3.23 13.36 2.52
N LYS A 7 3.30 14.50 3.22
CA LYS A 7 3.92 14.53 4.56
C LYS A 7 2.96 13.97 5.60
N LEU A 8 3.46 13.30 6.63
CA LEU A 8 2.60 12.62 7.61
C LEU A 8 1.64 13.59 8.33
N GLU A 9 2.10 14.81 8.57
CA GLU A 9 1.34 15.86 9.27
C GLU A 9 0.15 16.35 8.44
N GLU A 10 0.21 16.20 7.11
CA GLU A 10 -0.83 16.59 6.16
C GLU A 10 -1.87 15.48 5.93
N THR A 11 -1.63 14.27 6.44
CA THR A 11 -2.55 13.13 6.29
C THR A 11 -3.63 13.12 7.36
N ASP A 12 -4.80 12.57 7.00
CA ASP A 12 -5.84 12.28 7.98
C ASP A 12 -5.42 11.20 8.99
N ALA A 13 -6.13 11.12 10.11
CA ALA A 13 -5.78 10.22 11.21
C ALA A 13 -5.70 8.74 10.80
N TYR A 14 -6.52 8.31 9.84
CA TYR A 14 -6.51 6.93 9.37
C TYR A 14 -5.26 6.63 8.54
N ALA A 15 -4.98 7.48 7.53
CA ALA A 15 -3.79 7.32 6.69
C ALA A 15 -2.51 7.45 7.51
N ARG A 16 -2.45 8.41 8.45
CA ARG A 16 -1.33 8.58 9.36
C ARG A 16 -1.02 7.32 10.15
N LYS A 17 -2.04 6.74 10.81
CA LYS A 17 -1.90 5.51 11.60
C LYS A 17 -1.31 4.36 10.77
N ILE A 18 -1.75 4.22 9.51
CA ILE A 18 -1.22 3.19 8.62
C ILE A 18 0.24 3.47 8.26
N LEU A 19 0.57 4.70 7.84
CA LEU A 19 1.92 5.07 7.43
C LEU A 19 2.93 4.94 8.60
N GLU A 20 2.53 5.31 9.82
CA GLU A 20 3.34 5.11 11.03
C GLU A 20 3.56 3.63 11.33
N ALA A 21 2.53 2.79 11.18
CA ALA A 21 2.67 1.35 11.34
C ALA A 21 3.63 0.73 10.29
N GLN A 22 3.60 1.24 9.06
CA GLN A 22 4.56 0.86 8.02
C GLN A 22 5.98 1.28 8.40
N ALA A 23 6.17 2.52 8.86
CA ALA A 23 7.46 3.02 9.31
C ALA A 23 8.02 2.18 10.47
N LYS A 24 7.19 1.82 11.44
CA LYS A 24 7.59 0.94 12.55
C LYS A 24 8.03 -0.44 12.07
N LYS A 25 7.38 -0.99 11.04
CA LYS A 25 7.67 -2.34 10.53
C LYS A 25 8.86 -2.38 9.57
N TRP A 26 9.04 -1.34 8.75
CA TRP A 26 9.96 -1.34 7.61
C TRP A 26 10.98 -0.19 7.62
N GLY A 27 11.02 0.61 8.68
CA GLY A 27 11.93 1.76 8.83
C GLY A 27 11.43 3.04 8.15
N ALA A 28 10.53 2.94 7.17
CA ALA A 28 9.86 4.07 6.53
C ALA A 28 8.50 3.66 5.95
N PRO A 29 7.57 4.61 5.72
CA PRO A 29 6.35 4.34 4.96
C PRO A 29 6.68 3.97 3.51
N LEU A 30 5.87 3.12 2.90
CA LEU A 30 6.07 2.73 1.51
C LEU A 30 5.75 3.90 0.57
N THR A 31 6.59 4.11 -0.45
CA THR A 31 6.47 5.28 -1.34
C THR A 31 5.12 5.32 -2.08
N ASN A 32 4.60 4.17 -2.49
CA ASN A 32 3.28 4.06 -3.12
C ASN A 32 2.14 4.51 -2.18
N HIS A 33 2.23 4.19 -0.89
CA HIS A 33 1.25 4.57 0.11
C HIS A 33 1.28 6.08 0.37
N LEU A 34 2.47 6.69 0.38
CA LEU A 34 2.62 8.15 0.46
C LEU A 34 2.01 8.85 -0.76
N ALA A 35 2.11 8.27 -1.96
CA ALA A 35 1.48 8.81 -3.16
C ALA A 35 -0.06 8.75 -3.07
N LEU A 36 -0.59 7.57 -2.73
CA LEU A 36 -2.04 7.33 -2.64
C LEU A 36 -2.68 8.15 -1.52
N ALA A 37 -1.98 8.33 -0.40
CA ALA A 37 -2.46 9.09 0.76
C ALA A 37 -2.72 10.58 0.46
N ARG A 38 -2.21 11.14 -0.65
CA ARG A 38 -2.61 12.48 -1.13
C ARG A 38 -4.11 12.59 -1.39
N ARG A 39 -4.79 11.48 -1.67
CA ARG A 39 -6.25 11.42 -1.85
C ARG A 39 -6.81 10.37 -0.89
N PRO A 40 -7.30 10.78 0.29
CA PRO A 40 -7.74 9.86 1.34
C PRO A 40 -8.76 8.81 0.89
N THR A 41 -9.68 9.18 -0.01
CA THR A 41 -10.68 8.26 -0.57
C THR A 41 -10.03 7.17 -1.43
N ILE A 42 -9.05 7.53 -2.26
CA ILE A 42 -8.29 6.57 -3.08
C ILE A 42 -7.44 5.67 -2.20
N PHE A 43 -6.75 6.23 -1.20
CA PHE A 43 -5.95 5.47 -0.24
C PHE A 43 -6.79 4.42 0.49
N ARG A 44 -7.97 4.81 0.99
CA ARG A 44 -8.91 3.89 1.64
C ARG A 44 -9.39 2.80 0.68
N GLY A 45 -9.73 3.14 -0.56
CA GLY A 45 -10.13 2.16 -1.58
C GLY A 45 -9.05 1.13 -1.87
N ALA A 46 -7.82 1.58 -2.10
CA ALA A 46 -6.68 0.69 -2.34
C ALA A 46 -6.40 -0.23 -1.13
N ARG A 47 -6.48 0.30 0.10
CA ARG A 47 -6.30 -0.51 1.32
C ARG A 47 -7.44 -1.51 1.52
N ALA A 48 -8.68 -1.10 1.28
CA ALA A 48 -9.85 -1.98 1.39
C ALA A 48 -9.77 -3.15 0.40
N MET A 49 -9.31 -2.91 -0.83
CA MET A 49 -9.06 -3.97 -1.82
C MET A 49 -8.05 -5.01 -1.28
N TRP A 50 -6.91 -4.56 -0.78
CA TRP A 50 -5.91 -5.47 -0.19
C TRP A 50 -6.43 -6.22 1.03
N GLN A 51 -7.16 -5.54 1.92
CA GLN A 51 -7.81 -6.18 3.07
C GLN A 51 -8.86 -7.23 2.64
N GLY A 52 -9.59 -6.97 1.57
CA GLY A 52 -10.56 -7.91 1.01
C GLY A 52 -9.89 -9.16 0.44
N LEU A 53 -8.75 -9.01 -0.25
CA LEU A 53 -7.96 -10.14 -0.73
C LEU A 53 -7.45 -10.99 0.44
N ASP A 54 -6.81 -10.37 1.42
CA ASP A 54 -6.26 -11.04 2.60
C ASP A 54 -7.39 -11.71 3.42
N GLY A 55 -8.52 -11.04 3.60
CA GLY A 55 -9.66 -11.52 4.38
C GLY A 55 -10.50 -12.59 3.67
N SER A 56 -10.41 -12.71 2.33
CA SER A 56 -11.15 -13.71 1.57
C SER A 56 -10.73 -15.15 1.89
N GLY A 57 -9.45 -15.34 2.28
CA GLY A 57 -8.88 -16.66 2.55
C GLY A 57 -8.86 -17.62 1.35
N LEU A 58 -9.19 -17.15 0.13
CA LEU A 58 -9.27 -17.99 -1.07
C LEU A 58 -7.88 -18.44 -1.56
N ILE A 59 -6.83 -17.69 -1.23
CA ILE A 59 -5.44 -17.99 -1.57
C ILE A 59 -4.57 -17.78 -0.34
N ASP A 60 -3.55 -18.62 -0.18
CA ASP A 60 -2.56 -18.45 0.88
C ASP A 60 -1.81 -17.10 0.71
N PRO A 61 -1.55 -16.35 1.79
CA PRO A 61 -0.88 -15.04 1.70
C PRO A 61 0.49 -15.07 1.02
N ARG A 62 1.25 -16.17 1.15
CA ARG A 62 2.54 -16.33 0.46
C ARG A 62 2.33 -16.52 -1.03
N LEU A 63 1.30 -17.29 -1.42
CA LEU A 63 0.94 -17.45 -2.83
C LEU A 63 0.46 -16.12 -3.43
N GLN A 64 -0.37 -15.35 -2.72
CA GLN A 64 -0.80 -14.01 -3.14
C GLN A 64 0.38 -13.09 -3.42
N ALA A 65 1.40 -13.09 -2.54
CA ALA A 65 2.62 -12.31 -2.74
C ALA A 65 3.41 -12.76 -3.98
N LEU A 66 3.55 -14.07 -4.21
CA LEU A 66 4.23 -14.61 -5.40
C LEU A 66 3.49 -14.26 -6.69
N VAL A 67 2.16 -14.37 -6.70
CA VAL A 67 1.32 -13.99 -7.84
C VAL A 67 1.47 -12.50 -8.13
N ASN A 68 1.38 -11.64 -7.11
CA ASN A 68 1.58 -10.20 -7.27
C ASN A 68 2.96 -9.89 -7.89
N ARG A 69 4.03 -10.50 -7.37
CA ARG A 69 5.39 -10.32 -7.91
C ARG A 69 5.51 -10.81 -9.35
N ARG A 70 4.87 -11.93 -9.71
CA ARG A 70 4.88 -12.45 -11.09
C ARG A 70 4.16 -11.50 -12.04
N VAL A 71 2.99 -11.00 -11.66
CA VAL A 71 2.22 -10.04 -12.46
C VAL A 71 2.98 -8.72 -12.60
N ALA A 72 3.61 -8.22 -11.53
CA ALA A 72 4.46 -7.04 -11.57
C ALA A 72 5.60 -7.19 -12.59
N ALA A 73 6.31 -8.32 -12.56
CA ALA A 73 7.39 -8.61 -13.50
C ALA A 73 6.92 -8.67 -14.97
N LEU A 74 5.75 -9.26 -15.22
CA LEU A 74 5.17 -9.33 -16.57
C LEU A 74 4.78 -7.95 -17.11
N ASN A 75 4.43 -7.01 -16.24
CA ASN A 75 4.08 -5.63 -16.61
C ASN A 75 5.26 -4.66 -16.56
N GLY A 76 6.48 -5.12 -16.23
CA GLY A 76 7.64 -4.25 -16.05
C GLY A 76 7.47 -3.27 -14.88
N CYS A 77 6.69 -3.63 -13.86
CA CYS A 77 6.56 -2.81 -12.64
C CYS A 77 7.82 -2.95 -11.78
N GLU A 78 8.57 -1.86 -11.66
CA GLU A 78 9.82 -1.78 -10.89
C GLU A 78 9.61 -1.62 -9.37
N PHE A 79 8.38 -1.31 -8.95
CA PHE A 79 7.98 -1.07 -7.55
C PHE A 79 7.34 -2.28 -6.88
#